data_AF-A6F5Z6-F1
#
_entry.id   AF-A6F5Z6-F1
#
_cell.length_a   1.000
_cell.length_b   1.000
_cell.length_c   1.000
_cell.angle_alpha   90.00
_cell.angle_beta   90.00
_cell.angle_gamma   90.00
#
_symmetry.space_group_name_H-M   'P 1'
#
loop_
_entity.id
_entity.type
_entity.pdbx_description
1 polymer ?
#
loop_
_entity_poly.entity_id
_entity_poly.type
_entity_poly.pdbx_seq_one_letter_code
_entity_poly.pdbx_strand_id
1 'polypeptide(L)'
;MKVKDDAEAVALMNDSEFGLTASLWTKDIDRATRVADQIETGTVFMNRCDYLDPALCWTGCKNTGRGGGLSIIGYHNLTRPKSYYLKKPVN
;
A
#
# COMPACT_ATOMS: atom_id res chain seq x y z
N MET A 1 11.30 -15.77 -12.72
CA MET A 1 12.68 -16.22 -12.43
C MET A 1 12.60 -17.23 -11.29
N LYS A 2 13.38 -18.32 -11.32
CA LYS A 2 13.44 -19.25 -10.20
C LYS A 2 14.44 -18.71 -9.17
N VAL A 3 14.08 -18.80 -7.89
CA VAL A 3 14.91 -18.44 -6.73
C VAL A 3 15.05 -19.66 -5.82
N LYS A 4 16.07 -19.66 -4.97
CA LYS A 4 16.39 -20.74 -4.03
C LYS A 4 15.60 -20.64 -2.72
N ASP A 5 15.32 -19.42 -2.26
CA ASP A 5 14.69 -19.12 -0.97
C ASP A 5 14.00 -17.75 -0.98
N ASP A 6 13.35 -17.42 0.15
CA ASP A 6 12.60 -16.17 0.34
C ASP A 6 13.53 -14.95 0.40
N ALA A 7 14.76 -15.11 0.89
CA ALA A 7 15.72 -14.01 0.99
C ALA A 7 16.17 -13.55 -0.40
N GLU A 8 16.47 -14.50 -1.29
CA GLU A 8 16.78 -14.20 -2.69
C GLU A 8 15.56 -13.61 -3.42
N ALA A 9 14.36 -14.12 -3.15
CA ALA A 9 13.12 -13.56 -3.71
C ALA A 9 12.97 -12.08 -3.35
N VAL A 10 13.07 -11.75 -2.06
CA VAL A 10 12.93 -10.37 -1.54
C VAL A 10 14.02 -9.46 -2.12
N ALA A 11 15.27 -9.91 -2.16
CA ALA A 11 16.36 -9.14 -2.73
C ALA A 11 16.08 -8.76 -4.20
N LEU A 12 15.63 -9.71 -5.02
CA LEU A 12 15.29 -9.47 -6.42
C LEU A 12 14.02 -8.63 -6.58
N MET A 13 13.04 -8.77 -5.69
CA MET A 13 11.83 -7.94 -5.70
C MET A 13 12.13 -6.47 -5.36
N ASN A 14 13.08 -6.25 -4.45
CA ASN A 14 13.49 -4.92 -4.03
C ASN A 14 14.54 -4.29 -4.97
N ASP A 15 15.19 -5.08 -5.84
CA ASP A 15 16.07 -4.60 -6.92
C ASP A 15 15.27 -3.98 -8.07
N SER A 16 14.56 -2.89 -7.73
CA SER A 16 13.75 -2.09 -8.64
C SER A 16 13.73 -0.64 -8.14
N GLU A 17 13.78 0.30 -9.09
CA GLU A 17 13.55 1.72 -8.81
C GLU A 17 12.08 2.03 -8.48
N PHE A 18 11.18 1.05 -8.65
CA PHE A 18 9.74 1.15 -8.43
C PHE A 18 9.28 0.20 -7.31
N GLY A 19 8.12 0.50 -6.72
CA GLY A 19 7.55 -0.27 -5.62
C GLY A 19 6.05 -0.02 -5.50
N LEU A 20 5.28 -0.32 -6.56
CA LEU A 20 3.83 -0.11 -6.57
C LEU A 20 3.08 -1.23 -5.84
N THR A 21 3.14 -2.44 -6.41
CA THR A 21 2.47 -3.59 -5.81
C THR A 21 3.36 -4.83 -5.79
N ALA A 22 3.09 -5.76 -4.86
CA ALA A 22 3.62 -7.11 -4.90
C ALA A 22 2.49 -8.13 -4.69
N SER A 23 2.67 -9.36 -5.18
CA SER A 23 1.69 -10.43 -5.04
C SER A 23 2.38 -11.71 -4.57
N LEU A 24 1.91 -12.24 -3.44
CA LEU A 24 2.44 -13.45 -2.80
C LEU A 24 1.45 -14.60 -2.96
N TRP A 25 1.93 -15.73 -3.47
CA TRP A 25 1.09 -16.90 -3.75
C TRP A 25 1.47 -18.04 -2.81
N THR A 26 0.63 -18.29 -1.81
CA THR A 26 0.88 -19.25 -0.73
C THR A 26 -0.42 -19.57 0.01
N LYS A 27 -0.49 -20.72 0.70
CA LYS A 27 -1.58 -21.02 1.63
C LYS A 27 -1.26 -20.59 3.07
N ASP A 28 0.00 -20.30 3.36
CA ASP A 28 0.49 -19.86 4.66
C ASP A 28 0.43 -18.33 4.75
N ILE A 29 -0.53 -17.83 5.54
CA ILE A 29 -0.75 -16.39 5.76
C ILE A 29 0.41 -15.78 6.54
N ASP A 30 0.92 -16.47 7.56
CA ASP A 30 2.01 -15.95 8.38
C ASP A 30 3.29 -15.80 7.56
N ARG A 31 3.55 -16.72 6.63
CA ARG A 31 4.63 -16.58 5.65
C ARG A 31 4.38 -15.41 4.70
N ALA A 32 3.15 -15.25 4.19
CA ALA A 32 2.83 -14.11 3.34
C ALA A 32 3.11 -12.78 4.04
N THR A 33 2.68 -12.63 5.30
CA THR A 33 2.93 -11.42 6.09
C THR A 33 4.43 -11.20 6.34
N ARG A 34 5.18 -12.22 6.79
CA ARG A 34 6.63 -12.09 7.03
C ARG A 34 7.42 -11.69 5.78
N VAL A 35 7.03 -12.20 4.61
CA VAL A 35 7.67 -11.84 3.34
C VAL A 35 7.22 -10.44 2.90
N ALA A 36 5.93 -10.13 3.03
CA ALA A 36 5.36 -8.81 2.71
C ALA A 36 6.06 -7.67 3.46
N ASP A 37 6.33 -7.86 4.75
CA ASP A 37 7.01 -6.87 5.61
C ASP A 37 8.44 -6.52 5.14
N GLN A 38 9.06 -7.37 4.31
CA GLN A 38 10.40 -7.17 3.79
C GLN A 38 10.43 -6.60 2.36
N ILE A 39 9.29 -6.56 1.67
CA ILE A 39 9.20 -6.06 0.31
C ILE A 39 8.98 -4.55 0.33
N GLU A 40 9.83 -3.81 -0.38
CA GLU A 40 9.74 -2.37 -0.55
C GLU A 40 8.67 -2.03 -1.60
N THR A 41 7.41 -2.14 -1.22
CA THR A 41 6.25 -1.83 -2.05
C THR A 41 5.13 -1.18 -1.23
N GLY A 42 4.19 -0.51 -1.89
CA GLY A 42 3.08 0.12 -1.17
C GLY A 42 1.89 -0.80 -0.94
N THR A 43 1.53 -1.65 -1.92
CA THR A 43 0.34 -2.52 -1.84
C THR A 43 0.72 -3.99 -2.02
N VAL A 44 0.46 -4.84 -1.03
CA VAL A 44 0.71 -6.28 -1.14
C VAL A 44 -0.60 -7.05 -1.29
N PHE A 45 -0.63 -7.98 -2.24
CA PHE A 45 -1.70 -8.93 -2.43
C PHE A 45 -1.28 -10.34 -2.02
N MET A 46 -2.25 -11.14 -1.56
CA MET A 46 -2.07 -12.58 -1.37
C MET A 46 -3.03 -13.33 -2.29
N ASN A 47 -2.50 -14.27 -3.09
CA ASN A 47 -3.24 -15.11 -4.03
C ASN A 47 -4.16 -14.34 -5.01
N ARG A 48 -3.75 -13.11 -5.36
CA ARG A 48 -4.42 -12.25 -6.33
C ARG A 48 -3.47 -11.16 -6.81
N CYS A 49 -3.82 -10.47 -7.89
CA CYS A 49 -3.14 -9.27 -8.34
C CYS A 49 -4.17 -8.30 -8.93
N ASP A 50 -3.85 -7.01 -8.91
CA ASP A 50 -4.62 -5.95 -9.58
C ASP A 50 -6.12 -5.97 -9.27
N TYR A 51 -6.48 -6.21 -8.00
CA TYR A 51 -7.86 -6.21 -7.54
C TYR A 51 -8.06 -5.14 -6.49
N LEU A 52 -8.98 -4.22 -6.75
CA LEU A 52 -9.16 -3.02 -5.95
C LEU A 52 -10.29 -3.20 -4.94
N ASP A 53 -10.01 -2.85 -3.69
CA ASP A 53 -11.02 -2.58 -2.67
C ASP A 53 -11.04 -1.06 -2.42
N PRO A 54 -12.16 -0.35 -2.68
CA PRO A 54 -12.25 1.09 -2.45
C PRO A 54 -11.94 1.54 -1.02
N ALA A 55 -12.07 0.65 -0.03
CA ALA A 55 -11.77 0.95 1.37
C ALA A 55 -10.27 0.86 1.69
N LEU A 56 -9.48 0.14 0.91
CA LEU A 56 -8.04 -0.02 1.12
C LEU A 56 -7.26 0.98 0.29
N CYS A 57 -6.16 1.48 0.84
CA CYS A 57 -5.32 2.43 0.12
C CYS A 57 -4.53 1.70 -0.97
N TRP A 58 -4.57 2.22 -2.19
CA TRP A 58 -3.67 1.82 -3.25
C TRP A 58 -2.52 2.81 -3.34
N THR A 59 -1.33 2.35 -3.01
CA THR A 59 -0.14 3.20 -2.85
C THR A 59 1.12 2.46 -3.27
N GLY A 60 2.22 3.19 -3.38
CA GLY A 60 3.54 2.72 -3.76
C GLY A 60 4.64 3.54 -3.09
N CYS A 61 5.89 3.10 -3.25
CA CYS A 61 7.08 3.79 -2.77
C CYS A 61 8.13 3.98 -3.88
N LYS A 62 9.32 4.49 -3.54
CA LYS A 62 10.41 4.78 -4.49
C LYS A 62 9.95 5.76 -5.59
N ASN A 63 10.28 5.49 -6.85
CA ASN A 63 9.89 6.32 -7.98
C ASN A 63 8.47 6.05 -8.50
N THR A 64 7.68 5.21 -7.82
CA THR A 64 6.27 4.95 -8.19
C THR A 64 5.35 6.14 -7.95
N GLY A 65 5.71 7.03 -7.03
CA GLY A 65 4.91 8.21 -6.68
C GLY A 65 4.79 8.41 -5.18
N ARG A 66 4.04 9.44 -4.79
CA ARG A 66 3.78 9.80 -3.40
C ARG A 66 2.29 9.94 -3.15
N GLY A 67 1.84 9.58 -1.96
CA GLY A 67 0.43 9.59 -1.59
C GLY A 67 -0.25 8.24 -1.87
N GLY A 68 -1.56 8.24 -1.91
CA GLY A 68 -2.35 7.03 -2.12
C GLY A 68 -3.68 7.36 -2.79
N GLY A 69 -4.11 6.48 -3.68
CA GLY A 69 -5.46 6.44 -4.21
C GLY A 69 -6.36 5.55 -3.35
N LEU A 70 -7.67 5.62 -3.58
CA LEU A 70 -8.69 4.89 -2.82
C LEU A 70 -8.62 5.19 -1.31
N SER A 71 -9.43 4.51 -0.50
CA SER A 71 -9.56 4.72 0.94
C SER A 71 -9.86 6.17 1.34
N ILE A 72 -9.97 6.40 2.65
CA ILE A 72 -10.03 7.75 3.21
C ILE A 72 -8.79 8.59 2.84
N ILE A 73 -7.62 7.96 2.68
CA ILE A 73 -6.36 8.66 2.33
C ILE A 73 -6.48 9.33 0.96
N GLY A 74 -6.99 8.61 -0.05
CA GLY A 74 -7.18 9.16 -1.39
C GLY A 74 -8.22 10.28 -1.41
N TYR A 75 -9.30 10.15 -0.64
CA TYR A 75 -10.29 11.24 -0.53
C TYR A 75 -9.72 12.48 0.16
N HIS A 76 -8.83 12.33 1.15
CA HIS A 76 -8.14 13.47 1.76
C HIS A 76 -7.19 14.19 0.78
N ASN A 77 -6.62 13.49 -0.21
CA ASN A 77 -5.82 14.14 -1.25
C ASN A 77 -6.66 15.01 -2.21
N LEU A 78 -7.97 14.78 -2.29
CA LEU A 78 -8.89 15.46 -3.21
C LEU A 78 -9.85 16.43 -2.51
N THR A 79 -9.76 16.57 -1.19
CA THR A 79 -10.64 17.42 -0.39
C THR A 79 -9.84 18.39 0.46
N ARG A 80 -10.45 19.53 0.80
CA ARG A 80 -9.83 20.54 1.68
C ARG A 80 -10.70 20.71 2.93
N PRO A 81 -10.19 20.38 4.13
CA PRO A 81 -10.97 20.56 5.36
C PRO A 81 -11.25 22.05 5.62
N LYS A 82 -12.42 22.33 6.21
CA LYS A 82 -12.80 23.66 6.68
C LYS A 82 -13.33 23.55 8.11
N SER A 83 -12.71 24.28 9.02
CA SER A 83 -13.17 24.35 10.42
C SER A 83 -13.95 25.64 10.66
N TYR A 84 -14.98 25.55 11.50
CA TYR A 84 -15.73 26.69 12.02
C TYR A 84 -15.58 26.71 13.53
N TYR A 85 -15.19 27.86 14.07
CA TYR A 85 -15.11 28.10 15.51
C TYR A 85 -15.99 29.30 15.84
N LEU A 86 -17.23 29.03 16.24
CA LEU A 86 -18.28 30.04 16.39
C LEU A 86 -18.70 30.14 17.85
N LYS A 87 -18.75 31.36 18.38
CA LYS A 87 -19.34 31.64 19.69
C LYS A 87 -20.84 31.89 19.52
N LYS A 88 -21.67 31.24 20.34
CA LYS A 88 -23.12 31.51 20.36
C LYS A 88 -23.37 32.96 20.82
N PRO A 89 -24.29 33.70 20.18
CA PRO A 89 -24.70 35.01 20.67
C PRO A 89 -25.37 34.85 22.05
N VAL A 90 -25.13 35.82 22.94
CA VAL A 90 -25.87 35.96 24.19
C VAL A 90 -26.99 36.93 23.89
N ASN A 91 -28.24 36.50 24.14
CA ASN A 91 -29.42 37.37 24.07
C ASN A 91 -29.37 38.46 25.15
#